data_AF-A0A8I2FTP4-F1
#
_entry.id   AF-A0A8I2FTP4-F1
#
_cell.length_a   1.000
_cell.length_b   1.000
_cell.length_c   1.000
_cell.angle_alpha   90.00
_cell.angle_beta   90.00
_cell.angle_gamma   90.00
#
_symmetry.space_group_name_H-M   'P 1'
#
loop_
_entity.id
_entity.type
_entity.pdbx_description
1 polymer ?
#
loop_
_entity_poly.entity_id
_entity_poly.type
_entity_poly.pdbx_seq_one_letter_code
_entity_poly.pdbx_strand_id
1 'polypeptide(L)'
;MVGKKIKVSLKAKERDLVVEHCFPDMYLNFDLAELPSDRGIVKVEFTESELEDLIGSISAEANHASSRQLMLKLDKIADKLEKHLHPSGRVPFF
;
A
#
# COMPACT_ATOMS: atom_id res chain seq x y z
N MET A 1 -11.35 16.57 9.31
CA MET A 1 -11.41 15.79 10.56
C MET A 1 -10.10 15.04 10.68
N VAL A 2 -9.33 15.22 11.76
CA VAL A 2 -8.04 14.52 11.90
C VAL A 2 -8.35 13.09 12.35
N GLY A 3 -8.50 12.20 11.37
CA GLY A 3 -8.68 10.77 11.60
C GLY A 3 -7.46 10.15 12.29
N LYS A 4 -7.65 9.01 12.95
CA LYS A 4 -6.57 8.23 13.52
C LYS A 4 -5.57 7.88 12.41
N LYS A 5 -4.31 8.28 12.59
CA LYS A 5 -3.23 7.93 11.67
C LYS A 5 -2.66 6.55 12.00
N ILE A 6 -2.58 5.70 11.00
CA ILE A 6 -2.00 4.35 11.02
C ILE A 6 -0.60 4.45 10.44
N LYS A 7 0.40 4.03 11.22
CA LYS A 7 1.80 4.00 10.77
C LYS A 7 2.06 2.69 10.06
N VAL A 8 2.57 2.77 8.84
CA VAL A 8 2.98 1.62 8.05
C VAL A 8 4.45 1.73 7.68
N SER A 9 5.07 0.57 7.48
CA SER A 9 6.47 0.48 7.06
C SER A 9 6.57 -0.37 5.82
N LEU A 10 6.98 0.25 4.71
CA LEU A 10 7.23 -0.42 3.44
C LEU A 10 8.73 -0.59 3.22
N LYS A 11 9.13 -1.65 2.54
CA LYS A 11 10.48 -1.69 1.97
C LYS A 11 10.55 -0.71 0.80
N ALA A 12 11.72 -0.16 0.52
CA ALA A 12 11.94 0.71 -0.65
C ALA A 12 11.39 0.06 -1.93
N LYS A 13 11.71 -1.22 -2.17
CA LYS A 13 11.18 -1.98 -3.32
C LYS A 13 9.66 -2.18 -3.31
N GLU A 14 9.02 -2.24 -2.14
CA GLU A 14 7.55 -2.34 -2.05
C GLU A 14 6.91 -1.00 -2.40
N ARG A 15 7.48 0.10 -1.87
CA ARG A 15 7.08 1.47 -2.24
C ARG A 15 7.21 1.69 -3.74
N ASP A 16 8.38 1.40 -4.32
CA ASP A 16 8.65 1.64 -5.74
C ASP A 16 7.66 0.89 -6.64
N LEU A 17 7.32 -0.35 -6.27
CA LEU A 17 6.36 -1.17 -6.99
C LEU A 17 4.93 -0.62 -6.90
N VAL A 18 4.53 -0.10 -5.75
CA VAL A 18 3.24 0.58 -5.57
C VAL A 18 3.17 1.89 -6.36
N VAL A 19 4.26 2.67 -6.32
CA VAL A 19 4.39 3.95 -7.03
C VAL A 19 4.31 3.76 -8.55
N GLU A 20 5.01 2.75 -9.06
CA GLU A 20 5.12 2.46 -10.50
C GLU A 20 3.81 1.91 -11.08
N HIS A 21 3.11 1.05 -10.35
CA HIS A 21 1.98 0.30 -10.90
C HIS A 21 0.61 0.77 -10.43
N CYS A 22 0.47 1.28 -9.20
CA CYS A 22 -0.86 1.51 -8.62
C CYS A 22 -1.36 2.95 -8.70
N PHE A 23 -0.46 3.93 -8.92
CA PHE A 23 -0.83 5.36 -8.84
C PHE A 23 -0.23 6.25 -9.93
N PRO A 24 -0.17 5.86 -11.21
CA PRO A 24 0.49 6.67 -12.24
C PRO A 24 0.02 8.15 -12.28
N ASP A 25 -1.21 8.45 -11.86
CA ASP A 25 -1.81 9.79 -11.92
C ASP A 25 -2.40 10.34 -10.59
N MET A 26 -2.09 9.75 -9.43
CA MET A 26 -2.72 10.14 -8.14
C MET A 26 -1.79 10.96 -7.22
N TYR A 27 -2.34 11.93 -6.51
CA TYR A 27 -1.62 12.79 -5.54
C TYR A 27 -0.91 12.00 -4.43
N LEU A 28 -1.47 10.86 -4.00
CA LEU A 28 -0.82 9.94 -3.05
C LEU A 28 0.54 9.41 -3.55
N ASN A 29 0.75 9.38 -4.87
CA ASN A 29 1.98 8.88 -5.46
C ASN A 29 3.18 9.79 -5.20
N PHE A 30 2.97 11.11 -5.31
CA PHE A 30 4.04 12.10 -5.12
C PHE A 30 4.54 12.10 -3.68
N ASP A 31 3.62 12.07 -2.71
CA ASP A 31 3.98 12.04 -1.30
C ASP A 31 4.71 10.74 -0.93
N LEU A 32 4.29 9.58 -1.46
CA LEU A 32 4.90 8.31 -1.14
C LEU A 32 6.28 8.12 -1.84
N ALA A 33 6.42 8.60 -3.08
CA ALA A 33 7.65 8.51 -3.86
C ALA A 33 8.79 9.37 -3.27
N GLU A 34 8.46 10.54 -2.71
CA GLU A 34 9.44 11.46 -2.13
C GLU A 34 9.93 11.07 -0.73
N LEU A 35 9.27 10.09 -0.09
CA LEU A 35 9.66 9.71 1.27
C LEU A 35 11.05 9.06 1.31
N PRO A 36 11.96 9.58 2.15
CA PRO A 36 13.29 9.01 2.29
C PRO A 36 13.20 7.59 2.87
N SER A 37 14.01 6.69 2.34
CA SER A 37 14.18 5.37 2.93
C SER A 37 15.36 5.37 3.90
N ASP A 38 15.14 4.96 5.15
CA ASP A 38 16.23 4.66 6.10
C ASP A 38 16.48 3.15 6.12
N ARG A 39 17.71 2.74 5.79
CA ARG A 39 18.11 1.32 5.66
C ARG A 39 17.16 0.50 4.78
N GLY A 40 16.61 1.13 3.73
CA GLY A 40 15.67 0.50 2.78
C GLY A 40 14.24 0.36 3.31
N ILE A 41 13.88 1.07 4.37
CA ILE A 41 12.53 1.12 4.93
C ILE A 41 11.98 2.54 4.79
N VAL A 42 10.76 2.64 4.27
CA VAL A 42 9.97 3.85 4.14
C VAL A 42 8.86 3.81 5.18
N LYS A 43 8.77 4.85 6.01
CA LYS A 43 7.72 4.99 7.04
C LYS A 43 6.75 6.07 6.60
N VAL A 44 5.47 5.74 6.55
CA VAL A 44 4.40 6.66 6.15
C VAL A 44 3.20 6.49 7.09
N GLU A 45 2.44 7.55 7.25
CA GLU A 45 1.24 7.58 8.07
C GLU A 45 0.04 7.87 7.18
N PHE A 46 -0.95 7.00 7.20
CA PHE A 46 -2.22 7.16 6.48
C PHE A 46 -3.37 7.29 7.48
N THR A 47 -4.41 8.01 7.14
CA THR A 47 -5.72 7.80 7.75
C THR A 47 -6.26 6.42 7.37
N GLU A 48 -7.26 5.94 8.10
CA GLU A 48 -7.92 4.66 7.82
C GLU A 48 -8.46 4.62 6.38
N SER A 49 -9.16 5.67 5.95
CA SER A 49 -9.68 5.80 4.57
C SER A 49 -8.57 5.82 3.52
N GLU A 50 -7.49 6.58 3.73
CA GLU A 50 -6.37 6.61 2.78
C GLU A 50 -5.69 5.23 2.66
N LEU A 51 -5.62 4.48 3.77
CA LEU A 51 -5.06 3.14 3.77
C LEU A 51 -6.00 2.13 3.10
N GLU A 52 -7.31 2.24 3.31
CA GLU A 52 -8.34 1.45 2.61
C GLU A 52 -8.29 1.69 1.09
N ASP A 53 -8.26 2.96 0.67
CA ASP A 53 -8.16 3.33 -0.74
C ASP A 53 -6.87 2.78 -1.36
N LEU A 54 -5.74 2.90 -0.63
CA LEU A 54 -4.45 2.34 -1.05
C LEU A 54 -4.52 0.82 -1.26
N ILE A 55 -5.11 0.09 -0.31
CA ILE A 55 -5.29 -1.37 -0.42
C ILE A 55 -6.19 -1.72 -1.60
N GLY A 56 -7.26 -0.95 -1.82
CA GLY A 56 -8.17 -1.11 -2.95
C GLY A 56 -7.46 -0.96 -4.29
N SER A 57 -6.67 0.11 -4.46
CA SER A 57 -5.88 0.35 -5.67
C SER A 57 -4.85 -0.76 -5.92
N ILE A 58 -4.12 -1.19 -4.89
CA ILE A 58 -3.14 -2.27 -5.01
C ILE A 58 -3.81 -3.58 -5.42
N SER A 59 -4.94 -3.93 -4.79
CA SER A 59 -5.70 -5.14 -5.10
C SER A 59 -6.28 -5.11 -6.52
N ALA A 60 -6.82 -3.97 -6.95
CA ALA A 60 -7.29 -3.78 -8.31
C ALA A 60 -6.17 -3.98 -9.33
N GLU A 61 -5.01 -3.36 -9.12
CA GLU A 61 -3.85 -3.51 -10.00
C GLU A 61 -3.32 -4.95 -9.99
N ALA A 62 -3.31 -5.62 -8.84
CA ALA A 62 -2.93 -7.03 -8.75
C ALA A 62 -3.81 -7.92 -9.63
N ASN A 63 -5.14 -7.70 -9.58
CA ASN A 63 -6.11 -8.43 -10.40
C ASN A 63 -5.93 -8.21 -11.91
N HIS A 64 -5.43 -7.04 -12.30
CA HIS A 64 -5.15 -6.68 -13.70
C HIS A 64 -3.69 -6.92 -14.12
N ALA A 65 -2.83 -7.40 -13.21
CA ALA A 65 -1.42 -7.54 -13.46
C ALA A 65 -1.12 -8.51 -14.62
N SER A 66 -0.30 -8.04 -15.57
CA SER A 66 0.09 -8.80 -16.77
C SER A 66 0.91 -10.05 -16.50
N SER A 67 1.45 -10.21 -15.28
CA SER A 67 2.21 -11.38 -14.87
C SER A 67 1.83 -11.86 -13.48
N ARG A 68 1.81 -13.19 -13.31
CA ARG A 68 1.56 -13.83 -12.01
C ARG A 68 2.56 -13.40 -10.94
N GLN A 69 3.80 -13.08 -11.32
CA GLN A 69 4.81 -12.61 -10.36
C GLN A 69 4.49 -11.21 -9.84
N LEU A 70 3.97 -10.31 -10.68
CA LEU A 70 3.56 -8.97 -10.27
C LEU A 70 2.32 -9.03 -9.37
N MET A 71 1.30 -9.80 -9.78
CA MET A 71 0.10 -10.08 -8.97
C MET A 71 0.47 -10.51 -7.54
N LEU A 72 1.29 -11.57 -7.40
CA LEU A 72 1.69 -12.09 -6.08
C LEU A 72 2.49 -11.08 -5.24
N LYS A 73 3.23 -10.17 -5.87
CA LYS A 73 3.96 -9.12 -5.15
C LYS A 73 3.00 -8.06 -4.62
N LEU A 74 2.04 -7.63 -5.45
CA LEU A 74 1.01 -6.65 -5.08
C LEU A 74 0.08 -7.21 -4.00
N ASP A 75 -0.42 -8.44 -4.16
CA ASP A 75 -1.25 -9.13 -3.16
C ASP A 75 -0.56 -9.15 -1.80
N LYS A 76 0.73 -9.52 -1.78
CA LYS A 76 1.50 -9.56 -0.54
C LYS A 76 1.65 -8.19 0.13
N ILE A 77 1.69 -7.12 -0.65
CA ILE A 77 1.73 -5.75 -0.13
C ILE A 77 0.35 -5.38 0.42
N ALA A 78 -0.75 -5.68 -0.29
CA ALA A 78 -2.12 -5.47 0.17
C ALA A 78 -2.38 -6.20 1.49
N ASP A 79 -2.10 -7.51 1.56
CA ASP A 79 -2.23 -8.33 2.78
C ASP A 79 -1.47 -7.75 3.97
N LYS A 80 -0.29 -7.18 3.71
CA LYS A 80 0.54 -6.57 4.75
C LYS A 80 -0.09 -5.27 5.24
N LEU A 81 -0.59 -4.43 4.35
CA LEU A 81 -1.24 -3.17 4.69
C LEU A 81 -2.58 -3.40 5.40
N GLU A 82 -3.34 -4.40 4.98
CA GLU A 82 -4.61 -4.77 5.62
C GLU A 82 -4.42 -5.22 7.07
N LYS A 83 -3.32 -5.89 7.39
CA LYS A 83 -2.97 -6.22 8.80
C LYS A 83 -2.71 -4.98 9.65
N HIS A 84 -2.26 -3.87 9.05
CA HIS A 84 -2.12 -2.60 9.76
C HIS A 84 -3.46 -1.89 9.96
N LEU A 85 -4.37 -2.04 8.99
CA LEU A 85 -5.73 -1.52 9.04
C LEU A 85 -6.60 -2.28 10.05
N HIS A 86 -6.52 -3.61 10.03
CA HIS A 86 -7.28 -4.54 10.86
C HIS A 86 -6.35 -5.45 11.69
N PRO A 87 -5.67 -4.92 12.73
CA PRO A 87 -4.71 -5.67 13.54
C PRO A 87 -5.33 -6.83 14.34
N SER A 88 -6.66 -6.86 14.45
CA SER A 88 -7.42 -7.91 15.13
C SER A 88 -8.26 -8.72 14.13
N GLY A 89 -7.59 -9.52 13.29
CA GLY A 89 -8.08 -10.80 12.74
C GLY A 89 -9.45 -10.84 12.05
N ARG A 90 -10.05 -9.72 11.63
CA ARG A 90 -11.26 -9.72 10.81
C ARG A 90 -10.85 -9.58 9.35
N VAL A 91 -10.60 -10.73 8.74
CA VAL A 91 -10.73 -10.87 7.29
C VAL A 91 -12.20 -11.12 6.96
N PRO A 92 -12.82 -10.26 6.15
CA PRO A 92 -13.73 -10.73 5.14
C PRO A 92 -13.18 -10.29 3.78
N PHE A 93 -12.36 -11.14 3.17
CA PHE A 93 -12.25 -11.13 1.72
C PHE A 93 -13.58 -11.69 1.19
N PHE A 94 -14.37 -10.84 0.54
CA PHE A 94 -15.55 -11.26 -0.23
C PHE A 94 -15.13 -11.81 -1.59
#